data_AF-E1ZCP0-F1
#
_entry.id   AF-E1ZCP0-F1
#
_cell.length_a   1.000
_cell.length_b   1.000
_cell.length_c   1.000
_cell.angle_alpha   90.00
_cell.angle_beta   90.00
_cell.angle_gamma   90.00
#
_symmetry.space_group_name_H-M   'P 1'
#
loop_
_entity.id
_entity.type
_entity.pdbx_description
1 polymer ?
#
loop_
_entity_poly.entity_id
_entity_poly.type
_entity_poly.pdbx_seq_one_letter_code
_entity_poly.pdbx_strand_id
1 'polypeptide(L)'
;LRIEFSELGLQLRSCGRKTVLQGVTGVLPAGCVTAIMGPSGAGKTSLLNVLAGKAHAYGVQAGSIAINGRPDRLERYKPVMGFVPQDDIMHASLTVHENLLFSARYRLPARCSREQHTLSVERAIAVLQLEDVRDCRVGNEEKRGISGGQRKRVNVGLELVADPLLMFLDEPTSGLDSSASSALVAALQAVSRSGVTVAAVVHQPSWQICQKIGHLLLLGKGGRTVYCGPMAGAQPYFKGLGFRLPDYQNPADAFIDIVSGELERPGQVGAGWSTPCRFCAAQLSCCHAVCALPAAGHRLGVVRCLG
;
A
#
# COMPACT_ATOMS: atom_id res chain seq x y z
N LEU A 1 -0.93 6.36 -11.24
CA LEU A 1 -1.76 5.41 -12.03
C LEU A 1 -3.00 4.99 -11.26
N ARG A 2 -4.23 5.19 -11.75
CA ARG A 2 -5.42 4.65 -11.06
C ARG A 2 -5.54 3.16 -11.38
N ILE A 3 -5.54 2.30 -10.37
CA ILE A 3 -5.66 0.84 -10.55
C ILE A 3 -7.00 0.41 -10.02
N GLU A 4 -7.79 -0.25 -10.83
CA GLU A 4 -9.08 -0.82 -10.47
C GLU A 4 -8.99 -2.32 -10.65
N PHE A 5 -9.59 -3.08 -9.75
CA PHE A 5 -9.59 -4.52 -9.84
C PHE A 5 -10.93 -5.06 -9.39
N SER A 6 -11.38 -6.13 -10.03
CA SER A 6 -12.69 -6.70 -9.82
C SER A 6 -12.61 -8.22 -9.74
N GLU A 7 -13.24 -8.77 -8.71
CA GLU A 7 -13.33 -10.20 -8.44
C GLU A 7 -11.95 -10.89 -8.39
N LEU A 8 -10.93 -10.21 -7.83
CA LEU A 8 -9.59 -10.79 -7.71
C LEU A 8 -9.60 -12.01 -6.80
N GLY A 9 -9.17 -13.13 -7.36
CA GLY A 9 -9.05 -14.40 -6.67
C GLY A 9 -7.61 -14.90 -6.63
N LEU A 10 -7.27 -15.64 -5.58
CA LEU A 10 -6.00 -16.35 -5.47
C LEU A 10 -6.20 -17.69 -4.77
N GLN A 11 -5.84 -18.76 -5.46
CA GLN A 11 -5.80 -20.11 -4.93
C GLN A 11 -4.36 -20.65 -4.96
N LEU A 12 -3.86 -21.13 -3.82
CA LEU A 12 -2.50 -21.68 -3.74
C LEU A 12 -2.41 -23.04 -4.45
N ARG A 13 -1.30 -23.30 -5.13
CA ARG A 13 -1.05 -24.58 -5.83
C ARG A 13 -0.60 -25.71 -4.90
N SER A 14 -0.30 -25.40 -3.64
CA SER A 14 0.13 -26.39 -2.64
C SER A 14 -0.93 -27.46 -2.39
N CYS A 15 -0.49 -28.60 -1.85
CA CYS A 15 -1.33 -29.72 -1.43
C CYS A 15 -2.51 -29.19 -0.59
N GLY A 16 -3.73 -29.25 -1.12
CA GLY A 16 -4.94 -28.75 -0.45
C GLY A 16 -5.64 -27.54 -1.09
N ARG A 17 -5.11 -26.94 -2.17
CA ARG A 17 -5.81 -25.90 -3.00
C ARG A 17 -6.51 -24.81 -2.16
N LYS A 18 -5.82 -24.30 -1.14
CA LYS A 18 -6.36 -23.28 -0.22
C LYS A 18 -6.65 -21.98 -0.99
N THR A 19 -7.88 -21.50 -0.89
CA THR A 19 -8.27 -20.19 -1.46
C THR A 19 -7.95 -19.10 -0.45
N VAL A 20 -7.16 -18.11 -0.86
CA VAL A 20 -6.68 -17.02 -0.02
C VAL A 20 -7.47 -15.74 -0.28
N LEU A 21 -7.77 -15.44 -1.55
CA LEU A 21 -8.58 -14.29 -1.95
C LEU A 21 -9.83 -14.77 -2.68
N GLN A 22 -10.99 -14.25 -2.29
CA GLN A 22 -12.30 -14.63 -2.77
C GLN A 22 -13.04 -13.40 -3.29
N GLY A 23 -12.75 -13.00 -4.53
CA GLY A 23 -13.47 -11.91 -5.19
C GLY A 23 -13.17 -10.53 -4.61
N VAL A 24 -11.90 -10.20 -4.41
CA VAL A 24 -11.50 -8.86 -3.93
C VAL A 24 -11.73 -7.83 -5.03
N THR A 25 -12.50 -6.78 -4.73
CA THR A 25 -12.85 -5.71 -5.67
C THR A 25 -12.51 -4.38 -5.03
N GLY A 26 -11.88 -3.48 -5.78
CA GLY A 26 -11.47 -2.19 -5.22
C GLY A 26 -10.69 -1.33 -6.20
N VAL A 27 -10.26 -0.18 -5.68
CA VAL A 27 -9.50 0.83 -6.42
C VAL A 27 -8.31 1.32 -5.60
N LEU A 28 -7.18 1.56 -6.28
CA LEU A 28 -6.02 2.28 -5.78
C LEU A 28 -5.92 3.61 -6.55
N PRO A 29 -6.43 4.71 -5.97
CA PRO A 29 -6.32 6.02 -6.59
C PRO A 29 -4.87 6.52 -6.62
N ALA A 30 -4.54 7.31 -7.65
CA ALA A 30 -3.31 8.09 -7.68
C ALA A 30 -3.45 9.33 -6.77
N GLY A 31 -2.33 9.90 -6.31
CA GLY A 31 -2.35 11.16 -5.56
C GLY A 31 -2.54 11.02 -4.05
N CYS A 32 -2.75 9.80 -3.54
CA CYS A 32 -2.84 9.55 -2.10
C CYS A 32 -2.32 8.16 -1.72
N VAL A 33 -2.01 7.99 -0.44
CA VAL A 33 -1.65 6.68 0.13
C VAL A 33 -2.92 5.87 0.37
N THR A 34 -2.96 4.67 -0.18
CA THR A 34 -3.96 3.65 0.13
C THR A 34 -3.41 2.71 1.21
N ALA A 35 -4.07 2.67 2.37
CA ALA A 35 -3.78 1.67 3.39
C ALA A 35 -4.59 0.40 3.12
N ILE A 36 -3.91 -0.73 3.08
CA ILE A 36 -4.52 -2.07 3.03
C ILE A 36 -4.51 -2.60 4.45
N MET A 37 -5.70 -2.74 5.03
CA MET A 37 -5.90 -3.16 6.41
C MET A 37 -6.77 -4.42 6.47
N GLY A 38 -6.77 -5.08 7.63
CA GLY A 38 -7.55 -6.28 7.87
C GLY A 38 -6.86 -7.19 8.89
N PRO A 39 -7.57 -8.15 9.47
CA PRO A 39 -7.01 -9.05 10.46
C PRO A 39 -5.88 -9.92 9.87
N SER A 40 -5.10 -10.54 10.75
CA SER A 40 -4.10 -11.53 10.36
C SER A 40 -4.76 -12.66 9.56
N GLY A 41 -4.13 -13.07 8.47
CA GLY A 41 -4.68 -14.09 7.57
C GLY A 41 -5.78 -13.61 6.61
N ALA A 42 -6.14 -12.32 6.58
CA ALA A 42 -7.09 -11.76 5.61
C ALA A 42 -6.58 -11.71 4.16
N GLY A 43 -5.31 -12.08 3.91
CA GLY A 43 -4.73 -12.09 2.57
C GLY A 43 -4.14 -10.75 2.10
N LYS A 44 -3.82 -9.81 3.01
CA LYS A 44 -3.24 -8.48 2.69
C LYS A 44 -1.98 -8.56 1.81
N THR A 45 -0.95 -9.26 2.29
CA THR A 45 0.30 -9.53 1.53
C THR A 45 0.03 -10.33 0.26
N SER A 46 -0.94 -11.25 0.29
CA SER A 46 -1.31 -12.03 -0.89
C SER A 46 -1.96 -11.15 -1.97
N LEU A 47 -2.79 -10.18 -1.59
CA LEU A 47 -3.36 -9.19 -2.50
C LEU A 47 -2.26 -8.32 -3.11
N LEU A 48 -1.32 -7.83 -2.31
CA LEU A 48 -0.16 -7.09 -2.83
C LEU A 48 0.64 -7.92 -3.84
N ASN A 49 0.88 -9.20 -3.55
CA ASN A 49 1.62 -10.08 -4.46
C ASN A 49 0.87 -10.39 -5.75
N VAL A 50 -0.48 -10.45 -5.72
CA VAL A 50 -1.30 -10.55 -6.94
C VAL A 50 -1.16 -9.29 -7.77
N LEU A 51 -1.34 -8.12 -7.15
CA LEU A 51 -1.23 -6.83 -7.84
C LEU A 51 0.19 -6.56 -8.36
N ALA A 52 1.23 -7.01 -7.64
CA ALA A 52 2.62 -6.92 -8.09
C ALA A 52 2.98 -7.95 -9.19
N GLY A 53 2.05 -8.83 -9.57
CA GLY A 53 2.29 -9.89 -10.56
C GLY A 53 3.32 -10.94 -10.10
N LYS A 54 3.47 -11.12 -8.78
CA LYS A 54 4.36 -12.11 -8.15
C LYS A 54 3.65 -13.43 -7.83
N ALA A 55 2.33 -13.40 -7.61
CA ALA A 55 1.58 -14.57 -7.17
C ALA A 55 1.44 -15.69 -8.22
N HIS A 56 1.75 -15.43 -9.49
CA HIS A 56 1.74 -16.44 -10.57
C HIS A 56 2.69 -17.61 -10.28
N ALA A 57 3.77 -17.37 -9.54
CA ALA A 57 4.77 -18.37 -9.22
C ALA A 57 4.24 -19.48 -8.29
N TYR A 58 3.21 -19.19 -7.47
CA TYR A 58 2.76 -20.11 -6.41
C TYR A 58 1.24 -20.32 -6.36
N GLY A 59 0.48 -19.65 -7.23
CA GLY A 59 -0.98 -19.68 -7.21
C GLY A 59 -1.64 -19.67 -8.58
N VAL A 60 -2.96 -19.83 -8.58
CA VAL A 60 -3.87 -19.57 -9.69
C VAL A 60 -4.64 -18.31 -9.36
N GLN A 61 -4.61 -17.34 -10.27
CA GLN A 61 -5.27 -16.05 -10.10
C GLN A 61 -6.57 -16.00 -10.91
N ALA A 62 -7.54 -15.23 -10.43
CA ALA A 62 -8.80 -14.95 -11.11
C ALA A 62 -9.14 -13.45 -10.99
N GLY A 63 -10.14 -13.00 -11.75
CA GLY A 63 -10.61 -11.61 -11.76
C GLY A 63 -10.03 -10.79 -12.91
N SER A 64 -10.24 -9.49 -12.84
CA SER A 64 -9.80 -8.54 -13.87
C SER A 64 -9.18 -7.29 -13.24
N ILE A 65 -8.29 -6.65 -14.00
CA ILE A 65 -7.62 -5.42 -13.60
C ILE A 65 -7.79 -4.40 -14.73
N ALA A 66 -8.09 -3.17 -14.35
CA ALA A 66 -8.13 -2.02 -15.22
C ALA A 66 -7.17 -0.94 -14.71
N ILE A 67 -6.48 -0.27 -15.63
CA ILE A 67 -5.53 0.79 -15.33
C ILE A 67 -6.04 2.05 -16.04
N ASN A 68 -6.30 3.11 -15.26
CA ASN A 68 -6.95 4.34 -15.72
C ASN A 68 -8.25 4.06 -16.51
N GLY A 69 -9.08 3.14 -16.00
CA GLY A 69 -10.37 2.78 -16.60
C GLY A 69 -10.31 1.86 -17.83
N ARG A 70 -9.13 1.34 -18.21
CA ARG A 70 -8.96 0.43 -19.35
C ARG A 70 -8.48 -0.95 -18.89
N PRO A 71 -9.07 -2.06 -19.35
CA PRO A 71 -8.57 -3.40 -19.06
C PRO A 71 -7.10 -3.54 -19.48
N ASP A 72 -6.23 -3.91 -18.55
CA ASP A 72 -4.80 -4.08 -18.82
C ASP A 72 -4.15 -5.06 -17.83
N ARG A 73 -2.87 -5.33 -18.03
CA ARG A 73 -2.07 -6.28 -17.26
C ARG A 73 -0.99 -5.57 -16.46
N LEU A 74 -0.98 -5.73 -15.13
CA LEU A 74 0.02 -5.10 -14.26
C LEU A 74 1.45 -5.56 -14.55
N GLU A 75 1.63 -6.73 -15.20
CA GLU A 75 2.94 -7.22 -15.62
C GLU A 75 3.68 -6.25 -16.56
N ARG A 76 2.94 -5.47 -17.37
CA ARG A 76 3.52 -4.46 -18.27
C ARG A 76 4.14 -3.27 -17.53
N TYR A 77 3.69 -3.03 -16.31
CA TYR A 77 4.13 -1.91 -15.47
C TYR A 77 5.26 -2.30 -14.52
N LYS A 78 5.73 -3.57 -14.54
CA LYS A 78 6.84 -4.05 -13.71
C LYS A 78 8.09 -3.15 -13.75
N PRO A 79 8.54 -2.61 -14.90
CA PRO A 79 9.71 -1.73 -14.92
C PRO A 79 9.52 -0.41 -14.16
N VAL A 80 8.28 0.08 -14.07
CA VAL A 80 7.90 1.35 -13.43
C VAL A 80 7.14 1.13 -12.10
N MET A 81 7.20 -0.10 -11.57
CA MET A 81 6.60 -0.48 -10.30
C MET A 81 7.70 -0.61 -9.24
N GLY A 82 7.46 -0.03 -8.07
CA GLY A 82 8.25 -0.26 -6.87
C GLY A 82 7.57 -1.29 -5.98
N PHE A 83 8.33 -2.24 -5.41
CA PHE A 83 7.84 -3.15 -4.40
C PHE A 83 8.83 -3.20 -3.23
N VAL A 84 8.40 -2.67 -2.08
CA VAL A 84 9.17 -2.71 -0.83
C VAL A 84 8.70 -3.91 -0.02
N PRO A 85 9.53 -4.97 0.14
CA PRO A 85 9.19 -6.10 0.99
C PRO A 85 9.23 -5.74 2.48
N GLN A 86 8.65 -6.61 3.31
CA GLN A 86 8.69 -6.47 4.76
C GLN A 86 10.13 -6.53 5.31
N ASP A 87 10.99 -7.36 4.72
CA ASP A 87 12.40 -7.45 5.11
C ASP A 87 13.23 -6.32 4.49
N ASP A 88 14.18 -5.79 5.27
CA ASP A 88 15.09 -4.75 4.83
C ASP A 88 16.27 -5.37 4.06
N ILE A 89 16.19 -5.40 2.72
CA ILE A 89 17.20 -6.02 1.87
C ILE A 89 18.09 -4.94 1.25
N MET A 90 19.30 -4.75 1.77
CA MET A 90 20.27 -3.77 1.27
C MET A 90 21.71 -4.11 1.65
N HIS A 91 22.69 -3.43 1.05
CA HIS A 91 24.10 -3.67 1.34
C HIS A 91 24.53 -2.97 2.64
N ALA A 92 24.67 -3.76 3.70
CA ALA A 92 25.04 -3.28 5.04
C ALA A 92 26.40 -2.58 5.12
N SER A 93 27.35 -2.92 4.25
CA SER A 93 28.70 -2.33 4.23
C SER A 93 28.78 -0.98 3.53
N LEU A 94 27.81 -0.67 2.66
CA LEU A 94 27.77 0.57 1.89
C LEU A 94 27.08 1.70 2.69
N THR A 95 27.35 2.94 2.30
CA THR A 95 26.62 4.11 2.82
C THR A 95 25.19 4.17 2.30
N VAL A 96 24.36 5.01 2.90
CA VAL A 96 23.00 5.27 2.40
C VAL A 96 23.05 5.78 0.96
N HIS A 97 23.88 6.78 0.68
CA HIS A 97 24.05 7.32 -0.67
C HIS A 97 24.54 6.27 -1.67
N GLU A 98 25.52 5.45 -1.28
CA GLU A 98 26.06 4.38 -2.14
C GLU A 98 24.99 3.32 -2.48
N ASN A 99 24.18 2.90 -1.50
CA ASN A 99 23.07 1.97 -1.72
C ASN A 99 22.04 2.54 -2.72
N LEU A 100 21.63 3.79 -2.52
CA LEU A 100 20.66 4.45 -3.39
C LEU A 100 21.22 4.66 -4.80
N LEU A 101 22.48 5.07 -4.92
CA LEU A 101 23.15 5.25 -6.19
C LEU A 101 23.34 3.92 -6.93
N PHE A 102 23.63 2.84 -6.21
CA PHE A 102 23.71 1.50 -6.78
C PHE A 102 22.36 1.07 -7.37
N SER A 103 21.27 1.25 -6.63
CA SER A 103 19.92 0.95 -7.14
C SER A 103 19.56 1.83 -8.35
N ALA A 104 19.83 3.15 -8.27
CA ALA A 104 19.57 4.08 -9.36
C ALA A 104 20.26 3.66 -10.66
N ARG A 105 21.55 3.27 -10.59
CA ARG A 105 22.32 2.81 -11.77
C ARG A 105 21.77 1.55 -12.41
N TYR A 106 21.16 0.66 -11.63
CA TYR A 106 20.64 -0.61 -12.13
C TYR A 106 19.19 -0.48 -12.65
N ARG A 107 18.40 0.38 -12.01
CA ARG A 107 16.96 0.50 -12.28
C ARG A 107 16.62 1.58 -13.29
N LEU A 108 17.40 2.65 -13.38
CA LEU A 108 17.16 3.70 -14.36
C LEU A 108 17.62 3.23 -15.76
N PRO A 109 16.96 3.71 -16.84
CA PRO A 109 17.35 3.37 -18.20
C PRO A 109 18.83 3.66 -18.49
N ALA A 110 19.49 2.80 -19.27
CA ALA A 110 20.91 2.96 -19.61
C ALA A 110 21.26 4.29 -20.33
N ARG A 111 20.27 4.96 -20.92
CA ARG A 111 20.40 6.29 -21.54
C ARG A 111 20.53 7.43 -20.53
N CYS A 112 20.29 7.18 -19.25
CA CYS A 112 20.37 8.21 -18.23
C CYS A 112 21.80 8.65 -17.97
N SER A 113 22.03 9.96 -17.89
CA SER A 113 23.35 10.50 -17.55
C SER A 113 23.68 10.25 -16.08
N ARG A 114 24.97 10.33 -15.74
CA ARG A 114 25.42 10.27 -14.33
C ARG A 114 24.73 11.34 -13.47
N GLU A 115 24.55 12.53 -14.02
CA GLU A 115 23.84 13.64 -13.36
C GLU A 115 22.37 13.28 -13.07
N GLN A 116 21.68 12.63 -14.01
CA GLN A 116 20.31 12.16 -13.78
C GLN A 116 20.23 11.11 -12.68
N HIS A 117 21.20 10.20 -12.59
CA HIS A 117 21.28 9.25 -11.48
C HIS A 117 21.45 9.98 -10.14
N THR A 118 22.41 10.90 -10.06
CA THR A 118 22.64 11.70 -8.85
C THR A 118 21.40 12.51 -8.46
N LEU A 119 20.76 13.19 -9.41
CA LEU A 119 19.54 13.95 -9.14
C LEU A 119 18.40 13.08 -8.60
N SER A 120 18.24 11.85 -9.11
CA SER A 120 17.24 10.93 -8.58
C SER A 120 17.55 10.53 -7.13
N VAL A 121 18.83 10.24 -6.84
CA VAL A 121 19.28 9.90 -5.48
C VAL A 121 19.07 11.05 -4.51
N GLU A 122 19.46 12.27 -4.85
CA GLU A 122 19.30 13.44 -3.99
C GLU A 122 17.81 13.75 -3.72
N ARG A 123 16.95 13.58 -4.72
CA ARG A 123 15.49 13.69 -4.53
C ARG A 123 14.97 12.64 -3.55
N ALA A 124 15.41 11.39 -3.67
CA ALA A 124 14.99 10.32 -2.78
C ALA A 124 15.46 10.59 -1.34
N ILE A 125 16.72 11.02 -1.15
CA ILE A 125 17.28 11.39 0.16
C ILE A 125 16.43 12.50 0.79
N ALA A 126 16.13 13.56 0.03
CA ALA A 126 15.37 14.70 0.53
C ALA A 126 13.92 14.35 0.91
N VAL A 127 13.22 13.61 0.06
CA VAL A 127 11.83 13.21 0.32
C VAL A 127 11.74 12.27 1.53
N LEU A 128 12.75 11.43 1.74
CA LEU A 128 12.80 10.47 2.85
C LEU A 128 13.45 11.03 4.12
N GLN A 129 13.94 12.27 4.10
CA GLN A 129 14.62 12.92 5.22
C GLN A 129 15.81 12.09 5.72
N LEU A 130 16.74 11.79 4.81
CA LEU A 130 17.93 10.96 5.03
C LEU A 130 19.25 11.76 4.94
N GLU A 131 19.19 13.08 4.85
CA GLU A 131 20.35 13.97 4.68
C GLU A 131 21.40 13.76 5.77
N ASP A 132 20.97 13.71 7.04
CA ASP A 132 21.85 13.57 8.20
C ASP A 132 22.61 12.22 8.23
N VAL A 133 22.12 11.22 7.50
CA VAL A 133 22.69 9.87 7.45
C VAL A 133 23.17 9.47 6.06
N ARG A 134 23.23 10.42 5.12
CA ARG A 134 23.60 10.20 3.71
C ARG A 134 24.90 9.42 3.55
N ASP A 135 25.92 9.82 4.31
CA ASP A 135 27.27 9.25 4.24
C ASP A 135 27.54 8.21 5.35
N CYS A 136 26.52 7.88 6.15
CA CYS A 136 26.61 6.83 7.16
C CYS A 136 26.45 5.45 6.52
N ARG A 137 27.22 4.48 7.03
CA ARG A 137 27.03 3.06 6.68
C ARG A 137 25.70 2.55 7.21
N VAL A 138 24.99 1.79 6.39
CA VAL A 138 23.69 1.22 6.79
C VAL A 138 23.84 0.28 7.98
N GLY A 139 24.84 -0.60 7.96
CA GLY A 139 25.05 -1.61 9.00
C GLY A 139 24.03 -2.76 8.96
N ASN A 140 24.17 -3.68 9.90
CA ASN A 140 23.29 -4.83 10.13
C ASN A 140 23.24 -5.15 11.64
N GLU A 141 22.72 -6.32 12.02
CA GLU A 141 22.64 -6.74 13.42
C GLU A 141 24.03 -6.92 14.07
N GLU A 142 25.04 -7.28 13.28
CA GLU A 142 26.41 -7.51 13.76
C GLU A 142 27.26 -6.23 13.79
N LYS A 143 27.04 -5.33 12.82
CA LYS A 143 27.78 -4.08 12.64
C LYS A 143 26.83 -2.90 12.76
N ARG A 144 27.03 -2.13 13.83
CA ARG A 144 26.26 -0.90 14.09
C ARG A 144 26.32 0.03 12.88
N GLY A 145 25.16 0.53 12.48
CA GLY A 145 25.00 1.55 11.45
C GLY A 145 23.86 2.51 11.80
N ILE A 146 22.99 2.79 10.83
CA ILE A 146 21.84 3.68 10.99
C ILE A 146 20.72 3.05 11.84
N SER A 147 19.76 3.85 12.29
CA SER A 147 18.61 3.35 13.06
C SER A 147 17.67 2.49 12.21
N GLY A 148 16.84 1.65 12.84
CA GLY A 148 15.85 0.84 12.14
C GLY A 148 14.85 1.66 11.30
N GLY A 149 14.41 2.80 11.83
CA GLY A 149 13.54 3.74 11.09
C GLY A 149 14.23 4.40 9.89
N GLN A 150 15.53 4.71 10.01
CA GLN A 150 16.31 5.18 8.87
C GLN A 150 16.48 4.06 7.83
N ARG A 151 16.80 2.83 8.26
CA ARG A 151 16.92 1.66 7.39
C ARG A 151 15.64 1.37 6.60
N LYS A 152 14.47 1.43 7.23
CA LYS A 152 13.18 1.31 6.55
C LYS A 152 12.99 2.37 5.47
N ARG A 153 13.36 3.63 5.76
CA ARG A 153 13.31 4.71 4.77
C ARG A 153 14.30 4.49 3.63
N VAL A 154 15.50 4.01 3.90
CA VAL A 154 16.47 3.61 2.86
C VAL A 154 15.88 2.51 1.97
N ASN A 155 15.22 1.50 2.54
CA ASN A 155 14.55 0.43 1.77
C ASN A 155 13.49 0.99 0.81
N VAL A 156 12.68 1.96 1.26
CA VAL A 156 11.75 2.69 0.38
C VAL A 156 12.51 3.49 -0.68
N GLY A 157 13.64 4.11 -0.31
CA GLY A 157 14.51 4.85 -1.22
C GLY A 157 15.06 4.01 -2.36
N LEU A 158 15.44 2.74 -2.10
CA LEU A 158 15.90 1.81 -3.14
C LEU A 158 14.87 1.61 -4.25
N GLU A 159 13.59 1.69 -3.91
CA GLU A 159 12.50 1.62 -4.88
C GLU A 159 12.17 2.99 -5.50
N LEU A 160 12.25 4.05 -4.72
CA LEU A 160 11.90 5.42 -5.14
C LEU A 160 12.87 6.02 -6.16
N VAL A 161 14.17 5.68 -6.09
CA VAL A 161 15.19 6.19 -7.02
C VAL A 161 14.95 5.81 -8.48
N ALA A 162 14.08 4.83 -8.74
CA ALA A 162 13.68 4.41 -10.08
C ALA A 162 12.53 5.25 -10.66
N ASP A 163 12.08 6.29 -9.96
CA ASP A 163 10.94 7.14 -10.32
C ASP A 163 9.67 6.33 -10.67
N PRO A 164 9.20 5.45 -9.74
CA PRO A 164 8.09 4.56 -10.01
C PRO A 164 6.75 5.30 -10.14
N LEU A 165 5.86 4.81 -11.01
CA LEU A 165 4.49 5.32 -11.13
C LEU A 165 3.52 4.69 -10.12
N LEU A 166 3.94 3.58 -9.53
CA LEU A 166 3.18 2.75 -8.59
C LEU A 166 4.16 2.13 -7.58
N MET A 167 3.83 2.21 -6.29
CA MET A 167 4.59 1.58 -5.21
C MET A 167 3.69 0.71 -4.34
N PHE A 168 4.13 -0.52 -4.11
CA PHE A 168 3.56 -1.44 -3.14
C PHE A 168 4.52 -1.61 -1.96
N LEU A 169 4.01 -1.51 -0.74
CA LEU A 169 4.80 -1.66 0.47
C LEU A 169 4.14 -2.67 1.40
N ASP A 170 4.86 -3.73 1.76
CA ASP A 170 4.38 -4.75 2.67
C ASP A 170 4.87 -4.47 4.09
N GLU A 171 3.96 -4.07 4.97
CA GLU A 171 4.23 -3.73 6.37
C GLU A 171 5.42 -2.78 6.61
N PRO A 172 5.49 -1.62 5.92
CA PRO A 172 6.66 -0.73 5.99
C PRO A 172 6.86 -0.09 7.38
N THR A 173 5.84 -0.07 8.23
CA THR A 173 5.89 0.46 9.59
C THR A 173 6.15 -0.61 10.65
N SER A 174 6.32 -1.87 10.27
CA SER A 174 6.57 -2.96 11.22
C SER A 174 7.94 -2.81 11.88
N GLY A 175 7.98 -3.02 13.20
CA GLY A 175 9.20 -2.87 14.00
C GLY A 175 9.66 -1.42 14.23
N LEU A 176 8.85 -0.43 13.87
CA LEU A 176 9.14 0.99 14.10
C LEU A 176 8.34 1.53 15.29
N ASP A 177 8.92 2.48 16.01
CA ASP A 177 8.16 3.30 16.95
C ASP A 177 7.18 4.23 16.22
N SER A 178 6.31 4.89 16.99
CA SER A 178 5.25 5.76 16.47
C SER A 178 5.78 6.97 15.69
N SER A 179 6.93 7.53 16.11
CA SER A 179 7.53 8.71 15.49
C SER A 179 8.17 8.35 14.15
N ALA A 180 8.96 7.28 14.12
CA ALA A 180 9.58 6.76 12.91
C ALA A 180 8.52 6.31 11.88
N SER A 181 7.46 5.63 12.34
CA SER A 181 6.33 5.24 11.49
C SER A 181 5.61 6.44 10.89
N SER A 182 5.35 7.48 11.69
CA SER A 182 4.68 8.69 11.23
C SER A 182 5.53 9.46 10.21
N ALA A 183 6.85 9.54 10.41
CA ALA A 183 7.78 10.15 9.47
C ALA A 183 7.82 9.39 8.13
N LEU A 184 7.86 8.05 8.17
CA LEU A 184 7.82 7.22 6.96
C LEU A 184 6.52 7.41 6.17
N VAL A 185 5.36 7.38 6.85
CA VAL A 185 4.07 7.60 6.17
C VAL A 185 3.95 9.03 5.64
N ALA A 186 4.52 10.03 6.32
CA ALA A 186 4.58 11.40 5.80
C ALA A 186 5.39 11.48 4.51
N ALA A 187 6.54 10.79 4.44
CA ALA A 187 7.34 10.71 3.22
C ALA A 187 6.56 10.00 2.10
N LEU A 188 5.89 8.89 2.37
CA LEU A 188 5.03 8.20 1.39
C LEU A 188 3.87 9.09 0.93
N GLN A 189 3.32 9.91 1.81
CA GLN A 189 2.30 10.89 1.45
C GLN A 189 2.87 11.95 0.50
N ALA A 190 4.07 12.47 0.77
CA ALA A 190 4.75 13.40 -0.13
C ALA A 190 5.02 12.77 -1.51
N VAL A 191 5.48 11.52 -1.56
CA VAL A 191 5.62 10.75 -2.81
C VAL A 191 4.27 10.59 -3.52
N SER A 192 3.19 10.28 -2.81
CA SER A 192 1.89 10.11 -3.44
C SER A 192 1.38 11.40 -4.08
N ARG A 193 1.68 12.56 -3.49
CA ARG A 193 1.27 13.89 -4.00
C ARG A 193 1.96 14.27 -5.30
N SER A 194 3.09 13.67 -5.65
CA SER A 194 3.71 13.87 -6.97
C SER A 194 3.04 13.06 -8.10
N GLY A 195 1.97 12.32 -7.79
CA GLY A 195 1.18 11.53 -8.75
C GLY A 195 1.48 10.04 -8.74
N VAL A 196 2.40 9.59 -7.88
CA VAL A 196 2.68 8.17 -7.64
C VAL A 196 1.50 7.53 -6.91
N THR A 197 1.12 6.33 -7.34
CA THR A 197 0.12 5.53 -6.62
C THR A 197 0.82 4.74 -5.55
N VAL A 198 0.42 4.90 -4.29
CA VAL A 198 1.06 4.21 -3.17
C VAL A 198 0.04 3.33 -2.46
N ALA A 199 0.33 2.04 -2.36
CA ALA A 199 -0.45 1.08 -1.58
C ALA A 199 0.45 0.41 -0.54
N ALA A 200 0.08 0.53 0.74
CA ALA A 200 0.85 -0.02 1.84
C ALA A 200 -0.02 -0.92 2.72
N VAL A 201 0.46 -2.10 3.09
CA VAL A 201 -0.15 -2.91 4.14
C VAL A 201 0.22 -2.31 5.48
N VAL A 202 -0.77 -1.90 6.28
CA VAL A 202 -0.52 -1.25 7.57
C VAL A 202 -1.26 -1.99 8.66
N HIS A 203 -0.54 -2.38 9.71
CA HIS A 203 -1.10 -3.04 10.89
C HIS A 203 -1.37 -1.98 11.97
N GLN A 204 -2.64 -1.83 12.39
CA GLN A 204 -3.07 -0.95 13.50
C GLN A 204 -2.38 0.43 13.51
N PRO A 205 -2.56 1.26 12.47
CA PRO A 205 -1.95 2.59 12.41
C PRO A 205 -2.43 3.48 13.55
N SER A 206 -1.54 4.29 14.12
CA SER A 206 -1.93 5.32 15.07
C SER A 206 -2.85 6.37 14.42
N TRP A 207 -3.59 7.12 15.25
CA TRP A 207 -4.44 8.23 14.79
C TRP A 207 -3.70 9.22 13.86
N GLN A 208 -2.46 9.56 14.20
CA GLN A 208 -1.63 10.47 13.40
C GLN A 208 -1.28 9.91 12.00
N ILE A 209 -1.18 8.58 11.88
CA ILE A 209 -0.96 7.88 10.60
C ILE A 209 -2.26 7.82 9.81
N CYS A 210 -3.39 7.53 10.47
CA CYS A 210 -4.72 7.54 9.85
C CYS A 210 -5.02 8.86 9.14
N GLN A 211 -4.65 10.01 9.73
CA GLN A 211 -4.84 11.32 9.11
C GLN A 211 -4.02 11.54 7.83
N LYS A 212 -2.94 10.77 7.61
CA LYS A 212 -2.09 10.87 6.42
C LYS A 212 -2.54 9.94 5.29
N ILE A 213 -3.36 8.95 5.62
CA ILE A 213 -3.92 7.97 4.68
C ILE A 213 -5.15 8.59 4.00
N GLY A 214 -5.11 8.71 2.68
CA GLY A 214 -6.24 9.26 1.92
C GLY A 214 -7.31 8.22 1.60
N HIS A 215 -6.91 6.96 1.45
CA HIS A 215 -7.76 5.88 0.98
C HIS A 215 -7.55 4.60 1.78
N LEU A 216 -8.61 3.85 2.03
CA LEU A 216 -8.62 2.61 2.81
C LEU A 216 -9.19 1.48 1.97
N LEU A 217 -8.46 0.36 1.93
CA LEU A 217 -8.95 -0.94 1.49
C LEU A 217 -8.91 -1.89 2.68
N LEU A 218 -10.09 -2.24 3.19
CA LEU A 218 -10.24 -3.11 4.36
C LEU A 218 -10.66 -4.51 3.91
N LEU A 219 -9.82 -5.50 4.21
CA LEU A 219 -10.04 -6.90 3.91
C LEU A 219 -10.58 -7.65 5.13
N GLY A 220 -11.55 -8.53 4.90
CA GLY A 220 -12.10 -9.45 5.89
C GLY A 220 -11.50 -10.85 5.82
N LYS A 221 -11.88 -11.70 6.79
CA LYS A 221 -11.53 -13.13 6.80
C LYS A 221 -11.94 -13.79 5.48
N GLY A 222 -11.06 -14.63 4.94
CA GLY A 222 -11.27 -15.29 3.64
C GLY A 222 -10.94 -14.42 2.42
N GLY A 223 -10.28 -13.27 2.61
CA GLY A 223 -9.80 -12.41 1.52
C GLY A 223 -10.95 -11.81 0.71
N ARG A 224 -11.86 -11.13 1.41
CA ARG A 224 -13.01 -10.42 0.83
C ARG A 224 -12.91 -8.94 1.15
N THR A 225 -13.43 -8.10 0.26
CA THR A 225 -13.45 -6.64 0.50
C THR A 225 -14.61 -6.29 1.42
N VAL A 226 -14.31 -5.67 2.56
CA VAL A 226 -15.29 -5.13 3.51
C VAL A 226 -15.58 -3.67 3.18
N TYR A 227 -14.53 -2.88 2.95
CA TYR A 227 -14.63 -1.47 2.61
C TYR A 227 -13.53 -1.08 1.62
N CYS A 228 -13.87 -0.23 0.66
CA CYS A 228 -12.91 0.38 -0.25
C CYS A 228 -13.37 1.82 -0.55
N GLY A 229 -12.59 2.81 -0.13
CA GLY A 229 -12.95 4.21 -0.30
C GLY A 229 -12.09 5.16 0.52
N PRO A 230 -12.43 6.46 0.58
CA PRO A 230 -11.70 7.44 1.36
C PRO A 230 -11.63 7.04 2.85
N MET A 231 -10.49 7.29 3.52
CA MET A 231 -10.33 6.96 4.95
C MET A 231 -11.38 7.69 5.81
N ALA A 232 -11.69 8.94 5.49
CA ALA A 232 -12.72 9.73 6.16
C ALA A 232 -14.14 9.16 6.00
N GLY A 233 -14.41 8.39 4.94
CA GLY A 233 -15.70 7.78 4.67
C GLY A 233 -15.96 6.47 5.43
N ALA A 234 -14.92 5.87 6.03
CA ALA A 234 -15.03 4.57 6.69
C ALA A 234 -15.89 4.64 7.97
N GLN A 235 -15.74 5.69 8.78
CA GLN A 235 -16.49 5.84 10.03
C GLN A 235 -18.01 6.03 9.76
N PRO A 236 -18.45 6.93 8.86
CA PRO A 236 -19.86 7.00 8.44
C PRO A 236 -20.41 5.68 7.87
N TYR A 237 -19.61 4.97 7.07
CA TYR A 237 -20.00 3.68 6.49
C TYR A 237 -20.36 2.65 7.58
N PHE A 238 -19.50 2.46 8.58
CA PHE A 238 -19.77 1.50 9.66
C PHE A 238 -20.89 1.95 10.60
N LYS A 239 -21.01 3.26 10.88
CA LYS A 239 -22.17 3.80 11.62
C LYS A 239 -23.48 3.54 10.89
N GLY A 240 -23.50 3.70 9.56
CA GLY A 240 -24.66 3.40 8.71
C GLY A 240 -25.07 1.92 8.70
N LEU A 241 -24.12 1.01 8.97
CA LEU A 241 -24.38 -0.43 9.16
C LEU A 241 -24.89 -0.78 10.58
N GLY A 242 -25.03 0.22 11.46
CA GLY A 242 -25.54 0.05 12.82
C GLY A 242 -24.45 -0.24 13.88
N PHE A 243 -23.16 -0.12 13.54
CA PHE A 243 -22.10 -0.25 14.54
C PHE A 243 -21.96 1.03 15.37
N ARG A 244 -21.78 0.87 16.69
CA ARG A 244 -21.40 1.98 17.58
C ARG A 244 -19.89 2.02 17.72
N LEU A 245 -19.29 2.94 16.99
CA LEU A 245 -17.85 3.20 17.08
C LEU A 245 -17.56 4.05 18.32
N PRO A 246 -16.59 3.68 19.17
CA PRO A 246 -16.24 4.47 20.34
C PRO A 246 -15.67 5.84 19.94
N ASP A 247 -16.07 6.89 20.65
CA ASP A 247 -15.69 8.28 20.30
C ASP A 247 -14.21 8.60 20.61
N TYR A 248 -13.59 7.87 21.55
CA TYR A 248 -12.22 8.09 22.01
C TYR A 248 -11.24 6.97 21.63
N GLN A 249 -11.67 6.06 20.76
CA GLN A 249 -10.79 5.02 20.24
C GLN A 249 -10.30 5.39 18.84
N ASN A 250 -9.09 4.95 18.52
CA ASN A 250 -8.56 5.06 17.18
C ASN A 250 -9.49 4.30 16.19
N PRO A 251 -10.00 4.96 15.14
CA PRO A 251 -10.94 4.34 14.20
C PRO A 251 -10.34 3.12 13.50
N ALA A 252 -9.03 3.11 13.28
CA ALA A 252 -8.35 1.97 12.69
C ALA A 252 -8.52 0.69 13.51
N ASP A 253 -8.44 0.79 14.84
CA ASP A 253 -8.60 -0.35 15.74
C ASP A 253 -10.06 -0.81 15.71
N ALA A 254 -11.01 0.12 15.83
CA ALA A 254 -12.43 -0.21 15.75
C ALA A 254 -12.82 -0.88 14.42
N PHE A 255 -12.22 -0.49 13.29
CA PHE A 255 -12.46 -1.14 12.00
C PHE A 255 -11.93 -2.58 11.97
N ILE A 256 -10.79 -2.84 12.60
CA ILE A 256 -10.24 -4.19 12.72
C ILE A 256 -11.12 -5.04 13.64
N ASP A 257 -11.56 -4.51 14.78
CA ASP A 257 -12.41 -5.21 15.75
C ASP A 257 -13.76 -5.61 15.14
N ILE A 258 -14.34 -4.73 14.32
CA ILE A 258 -15.57 -5.03 13.56
C ILE A 258 -15.33 -6.20 12.59
N VAL A 259 -14.20 -6.21 11.90
CA VAL A 259 -13.88 -7.21 10.87
C VAL A 259 -13.39 -8.54 11.47
N SER A 260 -12.79 -8.51 12.67
CA SER A 260 -12.44 -9.71 13.43
C SER A 260 -13.67 -10.36 14.08
N GLY A 261 -14.72 -9.56 14.32
CA GLY A 261 -15.96 -9.96 14.97
C GLY A 261 -15.96 -9.71 16.49
N GLU A 262 -15.02 -8.91 16.99
CA GLU A 262 -14.89 -8.56 18.41
C GLU A 262 -15.81 -7.40 18.81
N LEU A 263 -16.15 -6.52 17.86
CA LEU A 263 -17.11 -5.44 18.08
C LEU A 263 -18.48 -5.81 17.49
N GLU A 264 -19.40 -6.17 18.38
CA GLU A 264 -20.76 -6.57 18.01
C GLU A 264 -21.70 -5.37 17.79
N ARG A 265 -22.78 -5.60 17.05
CA ARG A 265 -23.84 -4.61 16.89
C ARG A 265 -24.71 -4.57 18.15
N PRO A 266 -25.11 -3.39 18.64
CA PRO A 266 -26.04 -3.29 19.76
C PRO A 266 -27.34 -4.03 19.43
N GLY A 267 -27.66 -5.07 20.22
CA GLY A 267 -28.89 -5.87 20.06
C GLY A 267 -28.74 -7.23 19.37
N GLN A 268 -27.55 -7.61 18.90
CA GLN A 268 -27.26 -8.99 18.45
C GLN A 268 -26.46 -9.75 19.51
N VAL A 269 -27.11 -10.16 20.60
CA VAL A 269 -26.50 -11.10 21.56
C VAL A 269 -26.62 -12.51 20.98
N GLY A 270 -25.51 -13.15 20.65
CA GLY A 270 -25.44 -14.62 20.53
C GLY A 270 -25.73 -15.27 19.17
N ALA A 271 -25.60 -14.56 18.04
CA ALA A 271 -25.63 -15.20 16.73
C ALA A 271 -24.20 -15.34 16.16
N GLY A 272 -23.55 -16.47 16.43
CA GLY A 272 -22.34 -16.86 15.72
C GLY A 272 -22.54 -16.73 14.21
N TRP A 273 -21.56 -16.14 13.52
CA TRP A 273 -21.61 -15.84 12.09
C TRP A 273 -21.73 -17.11 11.24
N SER A 274 -22.95 -17.62 11.05
CA SER A 274 -23.25 -18.78 10.20
C SER A 274 -24.21 -18.48 9.03
N THR A 275 -24.42 -17.20 8.68
CA THR A 275 -25.22 -16.81 7.51
C THR A 275 -24.38 -16.11 6.42
N PRO A 276 -24.63 -16.37 5.13
CA PRO A 276 -23.89 -15.75 4.04
C PRO A 276 -24.09 -14.24 4.10
N CYS A 277 -22.98 -13.53 4.20
CA CYS A 277 -22.92 -12.12 4.50
C CYS A 277 -23.72 -11.28 3.48
N ARG A 278 -24.73 -10.53 3.93
CA ARG A 278 -25.40 -9.47 3.16
C ARG A 278 -24.44 -8.34 2.72
N PHE A 279 -23.17 -8.35 3.13
CA PHE A 279 -22.12 -7.43 2.66
C PHE A 279 -21.91 -7.48 1.15
N CYS A 280 -22.06 -8.64 0.49
CA CYS A 280 -21.89 -8.74 -0.97
C CYS A 280 -23.03 -8.07 -1.76
N ALA A 281 -24.26 -8.02 -1.23
CA ALA A 281 -25.41 -7.52 -1.98
C ALA A 281 -25.44 -5.98 -2.10
N ALA A 282 -24.84 -5.26 -1.15
CA ALA A 282 -24.82 -3.79 -1.16
C ALA A 282 -23.70 -3.19 -2.04
N GLN A 283 -22.76 -4.00 -2.56
CA GLN A 283 -21.63 -3.53 -3.36
C GLN A 283 -22.00 -3.14 -4.81
N LEU A 284 -23.08 -3.69 -5.37
CA LEU A 284 -23.48 -3.42 -6.75
C LEU A 284 -24.07 -2.01 -6.96
N SER A 285 -24.76 -1.43 -5.96
CA SER A 285 -25.37 -0.09 -6.11
C SER A 285 -24.43 1.06 -5.73
N CYS A 286 -23.51 0.86 -4.79
CA CYS A 286 -22.65 1.95 -4.28
C CYS A 286 -21.47 2.30 -5.21
N CYS A 287 -20.94 1.33 -5.98
CA CYS A 287 -19.81 1.60 -6.89
C CYS A 287 -20.16 2.59 -8.01
N HIS A 288 -21.43 2.68 -8.41
CA HIS A 288 -21.87 3.63 -9.44
C HIS A 288 -21.93 5.09 -8.93
N ALA A 289 -22.14 5.32 -7.64
CA ALA A 289 -22.36 6.66 -7.10
C ALA A 289 -21.07 7.46 -6.82
N VAL A 290 -19.95 6.79 -6.55
CA VAL A 290 -18.68 7.45 -6.16
C VAL A 290 -17.86 7.92 -7.38
N CYS A 291 -18.28 7.60 -8.60
CA CYS A 291 -17.56 7.97 -9.83
C CYS A 291 -17.92 9.37 -10.39
N ALA A 292 -18.79 10.14 -9.74
CA ALA A 292 -19.28 11.43 -10.26
C ALA A 292 -18.82 12.63 -9.42
N LEU A 293 -17.57 13.08 -9.56
CA LEU A 293 -17.14 14.44 -9.19
C LEU A 293 -16.11 14.97 -10.21
N PRO A 294 -16.19 16.26 -10.63
CA PRO A 294 -15.42 16.77 -11.78
C PRO A 294 -13.99 17.16 -11.41
N ALA A 295 -13.05 16.86 -12.30
CA ALA A 295 -11.66 17.31 -12.20
C ALA A 295 -11.55 18.80 -12.58
N ALA A 296 -11.25 19.66 -11.61
CA ALA A 296 -10.76 21.02 -11.86
C ALA A 296 -9.24 20.98 -12.03
N GLY A 297 -8.76 21.50 -13.16
CA GLY A 297 -7.38 21.39 -13.58
C GLY A 297 -6.42 22.35 -12.88
N HIS A 298 -5.17 21.92 -12.74
CA HIS A 298 -4.01 22.79 -12.77
C HIS A 298 -2.84 22.05 -13.43
N ARG A 299 -2.28 22.67 -14.47
CA ARG A 299 -1.12 22.17 -15.22
C ARG A 299 0.16 22.50 -14.45
N LEU A 300 0.99 21.49 -14.19
CA LEU A 300 2.42 21.66 -13.98
C LEU A 300 3.16 20.70 -14.92
N GLY A 301 4.06 21.25 -15.72
CA GLY A 301 4.69 20.59 -16.85
C GLY A 301 5.65 19.48 -16.44
N VAL A 302 5.42 18.29 -16.99
CA VAL A 302 6.37 17.17 -16.98
C VAL A 302 7.08 17.17 -18.33
N VAL A 303 8.40 17.36 -18.31
CA VAL A 303 9.27 17.17 -19.47
C VAL A 303 9.29 15.68 -19.80
N ARG A 304 8.58 15.30 -20.87
CA ARG A 304 8.63 13.97 -21.47
C ARG A 304 9.77 13.93 -22.48
N CYS A 305 10.81 13.15 -22.19
CA CYS A 305 11.66 12.59 -23.24
C CYS A 305 11.07 11.23 -23.63
N LEU A 306 10.28 11.21 -24.71
CA LEU A 306 9.83 9.99 -25.39
C LEU A 306 10.62 9.87 -26.70
N GLY A 307 11.13 8.66 -26.94
CA GLY A 307 12.11 8.27 -27.96
C GLY A 307 13.09 7.30 -27.32
#